data_AF-I3S2T8-F1
#
_entry.id   AF-I3S2T8-F1
#
_cell.length_a   1.000
_cell.length_b   1.000
_cell.length_c   1.000
_cell.angle_alpha   90.00
_cell.angle_beta   90.00
_cell.angle_gamma   90.00
#
_symmetry.space_group_name_H-M   'P 1'
#
loop_
_entity.id
_entity.type
_entity.pdbx_description
1 polymer ?
#
loop_
_entity_poly.entity_id
_entity_poly.type
_entity_poly.pdbx_seq_one_letter_code
_entity_poly.pdbx_strand_id
1 'polypeptide(L)'
;MFLGDAEVWRRPAIGQAGPLGGDFPLVTGEGHNVLDVIFTSPIPSLAEVAKILDNVDGVVDHGVISKTPCTVVIASPNGLNVLDKLTADVVG
;
A
#
# COMPACT_ATOMS: atom_id res chain seq x y z
N MET A 1 -15.80 9.90 6.06
CA MET A 1 -15.05 10.40 4.88
C MET A 1 -14.96 9.26 3.88
N PHE A 2 -15.08 9.53 2.58
CA PHE A 2 -14.90 8.52 1.54
C PHE A 2 -13.48 8.63 0.98
N LEU A 3 -12.70 7.54 1.02
CA LEU A 3 -11.32 7.51 0.52
C LEU A 3 -11.25 7.01 -0.94
N GLY A 4 -12.12 6.08 -1.30
CA GLY A 4 -12.13 5.45 -2.62
C GLY A 4 -12.98 4.18 -2.57
N ASP A 5 -13.16 3.57 -3.75
CA ASP A 5 -13.72 2.23 -3.83
C ASP A 5 -12.71 1.23 -3.24
N ALA A 6 -13.19 0.13 -2.66
CA ALA A 6 -12.33 -0.87 -2.06
C ALA A 6 -12.76 -2.28 -2.48
N GLU A 7 -11.77 -3.12 -2.75
CA GLU A 7 -11.98 -4.53 -3.12
C GLU A 7 -11.21 -5.45 -2.18
N VAL A 8 -11.79 -6.62 -1.88
CA VAL A 8 -11.09 -7.64 -1.11
C VAL A 8 -9.96 -8.20 -1.97
N TRP A 9 -8.73 -8.14 -1.46
CA TRP A 9 -7.59 -8.69 -2.17
C TRP A 9 -7.68 -10.21 -2.24
N ARG A 10 -7.54 -10.75 -3.46
CA ARG A 10 -7.66 -12.18 -3.75
C ARG A 10 -6.38 -12.66 -4.45
N ARG A 11 -5.60 -13.51 -3.79
CA ARG A 11 -4.44 -14.18 -4.40
C ARG A 11 -4.88 -15.55 -4.94
N PRO A 12 -4.30 -16.08 -6.02
CA PRO A 12 -4.53 -17.48 -6.38
C PRO A 12 -4.01 -18.36 -5.24
N ALA A 13 -4.87 -19.19 -4.66
CA ALA A 13 -4.46 -20.13 -3.62
C ALA A 13 -3.54 -21.22 -4.20
N ILE A 14 -3.72 -21.57 -5.48
CA ILE A 14 -2.94 -22.53 -6.27
C ILE A 14 -2.91 -22.04 -7.74
N GLY A 15 -1.75 -22.10 -8.40
CA GLY A 15 -1.63 -21.82 -9.84
C GLY A 15 -1.53 -20.33 -10.22
N GLN A 16 -1.76 -20.03 -11.50
CA GLN A 16 -1.68 -18.68 -12.06
C GLN A 16 -3.01 -17.94 -11.84
N ALA A 17 -3.01 -16.78 -11.17
CA ALA A 17 -4.22 -15.97 -11.07
C ALA A 17 -4.58 -15.32 -12.41
N GLY A 18 -5.89 -15.18 -12.64
CA GLY A 18 -6.41 -14.25 -13.62
C GLY A 18 -6.17 -12.79 -13.19
N PRO A 19 -6.49 -11.82 -14.05
CA PRO A 19 -6.29 -10.39 -13.76
C PRO A 19 -7.09 -9.88 -12.54
N LEU A 20 -8.09 -10.64 -12.08
CA LEU A 20 -8.91 -10.35 -10.89
C LEU A 20 -8.46 -11.12 -9.64
N GLY A 21 -7.31 -11.80 -9.70
CA GLY A 21 -6.80 -12.59 -8.59
C GLY A 21 -7.32 -14.02 -8.54
N GLY A 22 -7.57 -14.53 -7.33
CA GLY A 22 -8.09 -15.87 -7.07
C GLY A 22 -9.53 -15.90 -6.55
N ASP A 23 -10.08 -17.10 -6.32
CA ASP A 23 -11.47 -17.26 -5.86
C ASP A 23 -11.65 -17.00 -4.35
N PHE A 24 -10.55 -16.96 -3.59
CA PHE A 24 -10.57 -16.85 -2.13
C PHE A 24 -9.91 -15.55 -1.65
N PRO A 25 -10.49 -14.87 -0.64
CA PRO A 25 -9.83 -13.75 0.03
C PRO A 25 -8.45 -14.13 0.55
N LEU A 26 -7.50 -13.21 0.42
CA LEU A 26 -6.24 -13.34 1.13
C LEU A 26 -6.49 -13.19 2.64
N VAL A 27 -5.99 -14.14 3.41
CA VAL A 27 -5.95 -14.07 4.88
C VAL A 27 -4.48 -14.03 5.32
N THR A 28 -4.11 -13.04 6.13
CA THR A 28 -2.76 -12.92 6.69
C THR A 28 -2.48 -14.02 7.72
N GLY A 29 -1.23 -14.16 8.16
CA GLY A 29 -0.87 -15.15 9.20
C GLY A 29 -1.61 -14.91 10.52
N GLU A 30 -2.00 -13.67 10.78
CA GLU A 30 -2.73 -13.20 11.96
C GLU A 30 -4.26 -13.33 11.82
N GLY A 31 -4.75 -13.76 10.65
CA GLY A 31 -6.18 -13.97 10.41
C GLY A 31 -6.93 -12.74 9.89
N HIS A 32 -6.23 -11.75 9.32
CA HIS A 32 -6.85 -10.53 8.78
C HIS A 32 -7.07 -10.64 7.27
N ASN A 33 -8.12 -10.00 6.75
CA ASN A 33 -8.25 -9.79 5.31
C ASN A 33 -7.45 -8.55 4.89
N VAL A 34 -7.09 -8.48 3.61
CA VAL A 34 -6.52 -7.26 3.01
C VAL A 34 -7.52 -6.69 2.02
N LEU A 35 -7.73 -5.38 2.09
CA LEU A 35 -8.56 -4.63 1.16
C LEU A 35 -7.67 -3.67 0.35
N ASP A 36 -7.77 -3.73 -0.97
CA ASP A 36 -7.14 -2.76 -1.86
C ASP A 36 -8.08 -1.56 -2.02
N VAL A 37 -7.63 -0.38 -1.61
CA VAL A 37 -8.36 0.89 -1.78
C VAL A 37 -7.90 1.55 -3.09
N ILE A 38 -8.85 1.76 -4.00
CA ILE A 38 -8.62 2.27 -5.35
C ILE A 38 -8.90 3.76 -5.38
N PHE A 39 -7.86 4.54 -5.64
CA PHE A 39 -7.96 5.99 -5.84
C PHE A 39 -8.07 6.29 -7.34
N THR A 40 -9.20 6.80 -7.79
CA THR A 40 -9.42 7.24 -9.19
C THR A 40 -8.88 8.62 -9.49
N SER A 41 -8.31 9.29 -8.47
CA SER A 41 -7.62 10.57 -8.57
C SER A 41 -6.34 10.51 -7.73
N PRO A 42 -5.30 11.31 -8.05
CA PRO A 42 -4.06 11.32 -7.28
C PRO A 42 -4.32 11.57 -5.79
N ILE A 43 -3.63 10.82 -4.92
CA ILE A 43 -3.74 10.98 -3.48
C ILE A 43 -3.10 12.33 -3.09
N PRO A 44 -3.87 13.29 -2.53
CA PRO A 44 -3.34 14.63 -2.25
C PRO A 44 -2.35 14.64 -1.08
N SER A 45 -2.56 13.77 -0.08
CA SER A 45 -1.69 13.67 1.10
C SER A 45 -1.67 12.24 1.64
N LEU A 46 -0.52 11.57 1.54
CA LEU A 46 -0.33 10.24 2.12
C LEU A 46 -0.47 10.26 3.65
N ALA A 47 0.01 11.33 4.30
CA ALA A 47 -0.06 11.47 5.76
C ALA A 47 -1.51 11.62 6.26
N GLU A 48 -2.35 12.33 5.50
CA GLU A 48 -3.76 12.46 5.84
C GLU A 48 -4.51 11.13 5.65
N VAL A 49 -4.25 10.42 4.55
CA VAL A 49 -4.83 9.09 4.31
C VAL A 49 -4.45 8.11 5.41
N ALA A 50 -3.17 8.05 5.79
CA ALA A 50 -2.68 7.22 6.89
C ALA A 50 -3.44 7.54 8.19
N LYS A 51 -3.48 8.82 8.58
CA LYS A 51 -4.20 9.27 9.77
C LYS A 51 -5.68 8.89 9.74
N ILE A 52 -6.34 8.95 8.59
CA ILE A 52 -7.74 8.56 8.48
C ILE A 52 -7.88 7.06 8.72
N LEU A 53 -7.08 6.23 8.06
CA LEU A 53 -7.12 4.77 8.15
C LEU A 53 -6.84 4.28 9.58
N ASP A 54 -5.91 4.92 10.30
CA ASP A 54 -5.61 4.63 11.72
C ASP A 54 -6.82 4.79 12.66
N ASN A 55 -7.84 5.55 12.23
CA ASN A 55 -9.02 5.87 13.03
C ASN A 55 -10.28 5.15 12.55
N VAL A 56 -10.18 4.19 11.61
CA VAL A 56 -11.33 3.40 11.14
C VAL A 56 -11.44 2.11 11.94
N ASP A 57 -12.55 1.92 12.65
CA ASP A 57 -12.83 0.69 13.39
C ASP A 57 -12.73 -0.56 12.47
N GLY A 58 -11.95 -1.54 12.90
CA GLY A 58 -11.73 -2.79 12.17
C GLY A 58 -10.57 -2.74 11.17
N VAL A 59 -9.99 -1.57 10.90
CA VAL A 59 -8.69 -1.48 10.21
C VAL A 59 -7.61 -1.81 11.22
N VAL A 60 -6.81 -2.83 10.91
CA VAL A 60 -5.70 -3.28 11.76
C VAL A 60 -4.40 -2.55 11.39
N ASP A 61 -4.17 -2.32 10.10
CA ASP A 61 -3.01 -1.63 9.55
C ASP A 61 -3.30 -1.15 8.11
N HIS A 62 -2.40 -0.37 7.52
CA HIS A 62 -2.49 0.16 6.16
C HIS A 62 -1.16 0.12 5.39
N GLY A 63 -1.23 0.08 4.05
CA GLY A 63 -0.05 0.03 3.18
C GLY A 63 0.73 1.34 3.00
N VAL A 64 0.33 2.44 3.64
CA VAL A 64 1.00 3.74 3.51
C VAL A 64 2.28 3.76 4.35
N ILE A 65 3.43 3.68 3.69
CA ILE A 65 4.76 3.81 4.33
C ILE A 65 5.30 5.22 4.06
N SER A 66 5.48 6.02 5.11
CA SER A 66 5.98 7.39 5.01
C SER A 66 7.00 7.72 6.11
N LYS A 67 7.73 8.83 5.93
CA LYS A 67 8.65 9.42 6.92
C LYS A 67 9.72 8.46 7.50
N THR A 68 10.07 7.40 6.77
CA THR A 68 11.12 6.44 7.17
C THR A 68 12.38 6.70 6.34
N PRO A 69 13.53 7.00 6.97
CA PRO A 69 14.81 7.07 6.27
C PRO A 69 15.04 5.79 5.47
N CYS A 70 15.26 5.92 4.17
CA CYS A 70 15.41 4.77 3.29
C CYS A 70 16.36 5.04 2.14
N THR A 71 17.02 3.99 1.69
CA THR A 71 17.72 3.97 0.41
C THR A 71 16.80 3.33 -0.61
N VAL A 72 16.56 4.02 -1.73
CA VAL A 72 15.73 3.55 -2.83
C VAL A 72 16.63 3.14 -3.98
N VAL A 73 16.57 1.88 -4.39
CA VAL A 73 17.30 1.35 -5.55
C VAL A 73 16.32 1.21 -6.71
N ILE A 74 16.51 2.02 -7.76
CA ILE A 74 15.66 2.06 -8.95
C ILE A 74 16.43 1.41 -10.11
N ALA A 75 15.99 0.23 -10.52
CA ALA A 75 16.48 -0.41 -11.72
C ALA A 75 15.81 0.21 -12.96
N SER A 76 16.61 0.55 -13.97
CA SER A 76 16.15 1.09 -15.24
C SER A 76 16.91 0.43 -16.41
N PRO A 77 16.44 0.55 -17.66
CA PRO A 77 17.18 0.06 -18.83
C PRO A 77 18.60 0.63 -18.94
N ASN A 78 18.85 1.82 -18.36
CA ASN A 78 20.15 2.49 -18.37
C ASN A 78 21.04 2.12 -17.18
N GLY A 79 20.62 1.19 -16.33
CA GLY A 79 21.32 0.75 -15.12
C GLY A 79 20.60 1.13 -13.82
N LEU A 80 21.34 1.08 -12.71
CA LEU A 80 20.83 1.32 -11.36
C LEU A 80 20.95 2.80 -10.99
N ASN A 81 19.89 3.35 -10.41
CA ASN A 81 19.90 4.65 -9.73
C ASN A 81 19.63 4.40 -8.24
N VAL A 82 20.56 4.81 -7.38
CA VAL A 82 20.46 4.67 -5.94
C VAL A 82 20.23 6.05 -5.33
N LEU A 83 19.07 6.25 -4.70
CA LEU A 83 18.70 7.47 -4.01
C LEU A 83 18.77 7.22 -2.51
N ASP A 84 19.58 8.00 -1.79
CA ASP A 84 19.67 7.90 -0.35
C ASP A 84 18.86 9.02 0.31
N LYS A 85 17.75 8.66 0.99
CA LYS A 85 16.88 9.60 1.70
C LYS A 85 17.06 9.51 3.21
N LEU A 86 18.32 9.44 3.64
CA LEU A 86 18.69 9.43 5.07
C LEU A 86 18.41 10.78 5.77
N THR A 87 18.27 11.88 5.02
CA THR A 87 18.08 13.24 5.57
C THR A 87 17.25 14.14 4.65
N ALA A 88 16.07 13.70 4.22
CA ALA A 88 15.10 14.67 3.73
C ALA A 88 14.48 15.31 4.97
N ASP A 89 14.82 16.58 5.25
CA ASP A 89 14.28 17.36 6.35
C ASP A 89 12.78 17.07 6.54
N VAL A 90 12.44 16.55 7.72
CA VAL A 90 11.05 16.39 8.14
C VAL A 90 10.48 17.79 8.35
N VAL A 91 10.06 18.43 7.26
CA VAL A 91 9.29 19.67 7.33
C VAL A 91 7.81 19.30 7.31
N GLY A 92 7.21 19.32 8.51
CA GLY A 92 5.76 19.37 8.78
C GLY A 92 4.91 18.23 8.24
#